data_AF-A0AAE7NM65-F1
#
_entry.id   AF-A0AAE7NM65-F1
#
_cell.length_a   1.000
_cell.length_b   1.000
_cell.length_c   1.000
_cell.angle_alpha   90.00
_cell.angle_beta   90.00
_cell.angle_gamma   90.00
#
_symmetry.space_group_name_H-M   'P 1'
#
loop_
_entity.id
_entity.type
_entity.pdbx_description
1 polymer ?
#
loop_
_entity_poly.entity_id
_entity_poly.type
_entity_poly.pdbx_seq_one_letter_code
_entity_poly.pdbx_strand_id
1 'polypeptide(L)'
;MDLSDTQDYAIQAKLAGVIGATVFDRVFAGVRFAEVDGPLLYVHAKDESIAAEIEDDFALVIADLATEILKQVIEVVVVLPKVFQ
;
A
#
# COMPACT_ATOMS: atom_id res chain seq x y z
N MET A 1 -1.17 -13.62 5.27
CA MET A 1 -2.60 -13.42 5.59
C MET A 1 -3.14 -12.45 4.57
N ASP A 2 -4.09 -12.89 3.75
CA ASP A 2 -4.76 -11.98 2.81
C ASP A 2 -5.52 -10.90 3.57
N LEU A 3 -5.37 -9.66 3.14
CA LEU A 3 -6.19 -8.57 3.63
C LEU A 3 -7.59 -8.69 3.05
N SER A 4 -8.59 -8.45 3.89
CA SER A 4 -9.97 -8.25 3.43
C SER A 4 -10.08 -6.94 2.66
N ASP A 5 -11.05 -6.86 1.75
CA ASP A 5 -11.37 -5.61 1.03
C ASP A 5 -11.58 -4.44 2.01
N THR A 6 -12.16 -4.69 3.19
CA THR A 6 -12.33 -3.63 4.22
C THR A 6 -11.00 -3.12 4.76
N GLN A 7 -10.02 -4.00 4.98
CA GLN A 7 -8.69 -3.59 5.44
C GLN A 7 -7.91 -2.87 4.33
N ASP A 8 -7.95 -3.38 3.10
CA ASP A 8 -7.36 -2.75 1.93
C ASP A 8 -7.92 -1.32 1.74
N TYR A 9 -9.25 -1.18 1.69
CA TYR A 9 -9.89 0.13 1.53
C TYR A 9 -9.68 1.06 2.72
N ALA A 10 -9.54 0.53 3.95
CA ALA A 10 -9.22 1.35 5.11
C ALA A 10 -7.82 1.97 4.99
N ILE A 11 -6.83 1.20 4.52
CA ILE A 11 -5.48 1.70 4.27
C ILE A 11 -5.50 2.75 3.16
N GLN A 12 -6.18 2.46 2.04
CA GLN A 12 -6.35 3.40 0.92
C GLN A 12 -6.99 4.72 1.36
N ALA A 13 -8.11 4.66 2.08
CA ALA A 13 -8.84 5.84 2.54
C ALA A 13 -7.99 6.70 3.48
N LYS A 14 -7.27 6.05 4.41
CA LYS A 14 -6.42 6.79 5.35
C LYS A 14 -5.20 7.39 4.66
N LEU A 15 -4.58 6.66 3.73
CA LEU A 15 -3.48 7.16 2.93
C LEU A 15 -3.90 8.38 2.11
N ALA A 16 -5.04 8.32 1.41
CA ALA A 16 -5.60 9.44 0.65
C ALA A 16 -5.83 10.68 1.54
N GLY A 17 -6.28 10.48 2.78
CA GLY A 17 -6.44 11.55 3.76
C GLY A 17 -5.13 12.22 4.20
N VAL A 18 -4.01 11.48 4.19
CA VAL A 18 -2.69 11.98 4.58
C VAL A 18 -1.97 12.67 3.42
N ILE A 19 -1.94 12.04 2.24
CA ILE A 19 -1.16 12.53 1.08
C ILE A 19 -1.95 13.46 0.15
N GLY A 20 -3.28 13.51 0.33
CA GLY A 20 -4.19 14.30 -0.49
C GLY A 20 -4.62 13.61 -1.78
N ALA A 21 -5.81 13.96 -2.25
CA ALA A 21 -6.47 13.30 -3.39
C ALA A 21 -5.64 13.34 -4.68
N THR A 22 -4.99 14.47 -5.00
CA THR A 22 -4.23 14.61 -6.25
C THR A 22 -3.04 13.65 -6.32
N VAL A 23 -2.32 13.46 -5.21
CA VAL A 23 -1.19 12.52 -5.16
C VAL A 23 -1.72 11.10 -5.17
N PHE A 24 -2.76 10.83 -4.38
CA PHE A 24 -3.38 9.52 -4.31
C PHE A 24 -3.88 9.04 -5.68
N ASP A 25 -4.63 9.87 -6.40
CA ASP A 25 -5.19 9.51 -7.71
C ASP A 25 -4.12 9.29 -8.78
N ARG A 26 -2.97 9.97 -8.68
CA ARG A 26 -1.85 9.77 -9.62
C ARG A 26 -1.12 8.47 -9.34
N VAL A 27 -0.73 8.25 -8.08
CA VAL A 27 0.24 7.22 -7.69
C VAL A 27 -0.45 5.91 -7.32
N PHE A 28 -1.59 5.98 -6.64
CA PHE A 28 -2.26 4.83 -6.05
C PHE A 28 -3.48 4.35 -6.89
N ALA A 29 -3.62 4.83 -8.12
CA ALA A 29 -4.67 4.37 -9.03
C ALA A 29 -4.58 2.86 -9.27
N GLY A 30 -5.59 2.13 -8.77
CA GLY A 30 -5.66 0.68 -8.90
C GLY A 30 -4.67 -0.08 -8.01
N VAL A 31 -4.14 0.56 -6.95
CA VAL A 31 -3.35 -0.12 -5.92
C VAL A 31 -4.17 -1.20 -5.22
N ARG A 32 -3.51 -2.24 -4.74
CA ARG A 32 -4.10 -3.24 -3.84
C ARG A 32 -3.14 -3.56 -2.70
N PHE A 33 -3.55 -3.35 -1.46
CA PHE A 33 -2.85 -3.88 -0.29
C PHE A 33 -3.31 -5.33 -0.11
N ALA A 34 -2.45 -6.29 -0.46
CA ALA A 34 -2.90 -7.65 -0.74
C ALA A 34 -2.78 -8.59 0.46
N GLU A 35 -1.59 -8.68 1.05
CA GLU A 35 -1.32 -9.63 2.11
C GLU A 35 -0.27 -9.12 3.10
N VAL A 36 -0.34 -9.65 4.31
CA VAL A 36 0.70 -9.48 5.33
C VAL A 36 1.32 -10.82 5.67
N ASP A 37 2.65 -10.91 5.59
CA ASP A 37 3.43 -12.07 6.04
C ASP A 37 4.47 -11.64 7.08
N GLY A 38 4.22 -11.98 8.34
CA GLY A 38 5.02 -11.46 9.46
C GLY A 38 5.04 -9.92 9.46
N PRO A 39 6.22 -9.26 9.40
CA PRO A 39 6.33 -7.81 9.36
C PRO A 39 6.22 -7.21 7.94
N LEU A 40 5.98 -8.04 6.91
CA LEU A 40 5.93 -7.62 5.51
C LEU A 40 4.50 -7.32 5.07
N LEU A 41 4.27 -6.18 4.43
CA LEU A 41 3.03 -5.86 3.72
C LEU A 41 3.27 -5.86 2.21
N TYR A 42 2.55 -6.70 1.47
CA TYR A 42 2.63 -6.77 0.02
C TYR A 42 1.59 -5.87 -0.64
N VAL A 43 2.07 -5.07 -1.59
CA VAL A 43 1.28 -4.06 -2.30
C VAL A 43 1.42 -4.25 -3.80
N HIS A 44 0.30 -4.34 -4.52
CA HIS A 44 0.34 -4.37 -5.98
C HIS A 44 0.13 -2.97 -6.55
N ALA A 45 1.15 -2.45 -7.21
CA ALA A 45 1.15 -1.21 -7.96
C ALA A 45 0.73 -1.41 -9.41
N LYS A 46 0.37 -0.33 -10.10
CA LYS A 46 -0.07 -0.37 -11.50
C LYS A 46 0.99 -0.91 -12.46
N ASP A 47 2.23 -0.47 -12.28
CA ASP A 47 3.38 -0.79 -13.14
C ASP A 47 4.68 -0.60 -12.36
N GLU A 48 5.82 -0.91 -12.99
CA GLU A 48 7.15 -0.85 -12.37
C GLU A 48 7.55 0.57 -11.95
N SER A 49 7.21 1.58 -12.77
CA SER A 49 7.52 2.97 -12.45
C SER A 49 6.78 3.43 -11.20
N ILE A 50 5.50 3.09 -11.10
CA ILE A 50 4.69 3.40 -9.92
C ILE A 50 5.11 2.56 -8.72
N ALA A 51 5.50 1.30 -8.91
CA ALA A 51 6.00 0.46 -7.82
C ALA A 51 7.23 1.08 -7.16
N ALA A 52 8.20 1.52 -7.96
CA ALA A 52 9.39 2.20 -7.48
C ALA A 52 9.06 3.52 -6.77
N GLU A 53 8.15 4.33 -7.32
CA GLU A 53 7.72 5.57 -6.67
C GLU A 53 7.05 5.32 -5.31
N ILE A 54 6.20 4.29 -5.19
CA ILE A 54 5.57 3.92 -3.92
C ILE A 54 6.62 3.44 -2.90
N GLU A 55 7.58 2.62 -3.34
CA GLU A 55 8.63 2.10 -2.48
C GLU A 55 9.55 3.21 -1.95
N ASP A 56 10.00 4.11 -2.82
CA ASP A 56 10.93 5.18 -2.47
C ASP A 56 10.27 6.29 -1.63
N ASP A 57 9.08 6.74 -2.02
CA ASP A 57 8.48 7.96 -1.46
C ASP A 57 7.42 7.68 -0.38
N PHE A 58 6.81 6.48 -0.36
CA PHE A 58 5.61 6.22 0.45
C PHE A 58 5.67 4.99 1.35
N ALA A 59 6.70 4.15 1.27
CA ALA A 59 6.79 2.92 2.07
C ALA A 59 6.64 3.17 3.58
N LEU A 60 7.30 4.20 4.12
CA LEU A 60 7.25 4.52 5.55
C LEU A 60 5.84 4.89 6.02
N VAL A 61 5.17 5.81 5.31
CA VAL A 61 3.81 6.23 5.69
C VAL A 61 2.82 5.06 5.53
N ILE A 62 3.00 4.21 4.52
CA ILE A 62 2.18 3.02 4.35
C ILE A 62 2.36 2.06 5.53
N ALA A 63 3.61 1.80 5.96
CA ALA A 63 3.91 0.91 7.08
C ALA A 63 3.26 1.40 8.38
N ASP A 64 3.36 2.70 8.68
CA ASP A 64 2.76 3.31 9.87
C ASP A 64 1.24 3.19 9.86
N LEU A 65 0.60 3.51 8.73
CA LEU A 65 -0.85 3.45 8.58
C LEU A 65 -1.37 2.01 8.64
N ALA A 66 -0.71 1.08 7.97
CA ALA A 66 -1.06 -0.33 8.01
C ALA A 66 -0.88 -0.89 9.42
N THR A 67 0.18 -0.50 10.13
CA THR A 67 0.40 -0.89 11.53
C THR A 67 -0.77 -0.50 12.41
N GLU A 68 -1.25 0.75 12.26
CA GLU A 68 -2.37 1.24 13.03
C GLU A 68 -3.70 0.55 12.68
N ILE A 69 -3.94 0.29 11.40
CA ILE A 69 -5.20 -0.29 10.92
C ILE A 69 -5.28 -1.78 11.24
N LEU A 70 -4.19 -2.52 11.01
CA LEU A 70 -4.13 -3.97 11.18
C LEU A 70 -3.85 -4.39 12.62
N LYS A 71 -3.46 -3.45 13.49
CA LYS A 71 -3.05 -3.72 14.89
C LYS A 71 -1.91 -4.73 14.99
N GLN A 72 -1.03 -4.72 14.00
CA GLN A 72 0.15 -5.57 13.86
C GLN A 72 1.29 -4.72 13.31
N VAL A 73 2.51 -4.85 13.84
CA VAL A 73 3.67 -4.09 13.36
C VAL A 73 4.02 -4.52 11.93
N ILE A 74 4.07 -3.54 11.03
CA ILE A 74 4.58 -3.66 9.67
C ILE A 74 5.92 -2.91 9.61
N GLU A 75 6.99 -3.62 9.27
CA GLU A 75 8.35 -3.03 9.19
C GLU A 75 8.77 -2.78 7.74
N VAL A 76 8.22 -3.54 6.79
CA VAL A 76 8.62 -3.48 5.37
C VAL A 76 7.39 -3.51 4.48
N VAL A 77 7.37 -2.63 3.49
CA VAL A 77 6.37 -2.60 2.43
C VAL A 77 7.02 -3.13 1.15
N VAL A 78 6.56 -4.28 0.68
CA VAL A 78 7.02 -4.91 -0.55
C VAL A 78 6.08 -4.51 -1.67
N VAL A 79 6.55 -3.67 -2.59
CA VAL A 79 5.73 -3.17 -3.70
C VAL A 79 6.04 -3.95 -4.97
N LEU A 80 5.01 -4.62 -5.50
CA LEU A 80 5.10 -5.44 -6.70
C LEU A 80 4.34 -4.77 -7.84
N PRO A 81 4.93 -4.60 -9.02
CA PRO A 81 4.17 -4.14 -10.18
C PRO A 81 3.18 -5.21 -10.64
N LYS A 82 1.99 -4.80 -11.07
CA LYS A 82 1.07 -5.68 -11.81
C LYS A 82 1.72 -6.05 -13.13
N VAL A 83 2.31 -7.24 -13.19
CA VAL A 83 2.62 -7.90 -14.46
C VAL A 83 1.31 -8.37 -15.08
N PHE A 84 0.85 -7.69 -16.13
CA PHE A 84 -0.22 -8.22 -16.97
C PHE A 84 0.25 -9.56 -17.55
N GLN A 85 -0.32 -10.66 -17.06
CA GLN A 85 -0.31 -11.95 -17.73
C GLN A 85 -1.50 -12.04 -18.68
#